data_AF-F4XQU4-F1
#
_entry.id   AF-F4XQU4-F1
#
_cell.length_a   1.000
_cell.length_b   1.000
_cell.length_c   1.000
_cell.angle_alpha   90.00
_cell.angle_beta   90.00
_cell.angle_gamma   90.00
#
_symmetry.space_group_name_H-M   'P 1'
#
loop_
_entity.id
_entity.type
_entity.pdbx_description
1 polymer ?
#
loop_
_entity_poly.entity_id
_entity_poly.type
_entity_poly.pdbx_seq_one_letter_code
_entity_poly.pdbx_strand_id
1 'polypeptide(L)'
;MVIGFINPVLTRAPQLGVASFQDTDPVELWPSHSQQEIEIVIRAVYRQVLGNTYVMESERLTVPESQLRKGEISVREFVRQVAKSELYYSRFFETCSRNRAIELNFKHLLGRAPESYEEIIEHTRVLDQGGYETEIDSYIDSEEYQLAFGENQVPYYRGYKTQIGKSTVGFTHLLKLLRGAAGSDQATVWRGNWSRLNQFLMTNSPSKMEALSGAGDVVKPTDVNKLLANVLGLNKGQPAGPVETQTAPKILTEAEKLLQNTTQTWQRQYQAWEEVDPIELWPGRSEAEIETVIRAVYRQVLGNAHVMESERLTVPESQIKRGEITVREFVRQVAKSELYRSRFFDICPRYRSIELNFKHLLGRAPDDYSETFYHSQVLDQEGFEADIDSYIDSDEYQEVFGENVVPFYRGYKTQTGKKLLGFTNMLVLMPSVSSSDKDNVSGNPPRLNKSIIYNNPLGQAPVTDIQALLDEVLKPKIQPQEAPTEAEKQRSEAYQAIERKCQEQEELLETLQQQLAELRPLASFGESQYSKWQSYSSSTNGGSGFTSIADQIPMAAATVEPDSYEALQQKSEKQTNEIATLQEKIADQRRLAMIAETQLNKWRPRSY
;
A
#
# COMPACT_ATOMS: atom_id res chain seq x y z
N MET A 1 -5.71 -44.96 -5.54
CA MET A 1 -4.67 -44.10 -4.93
C MET A 1 -4.59 -42.83 -5.76
N VAL A 2 -5.37 -41.81 -5.39
CA VAL A 2 -5.42 -40.54 -6.14
C VAL A 2 -4.31 -39.65 -5.60
N ILE A 3 -3.24 -39.48 -6.36
CA ILE A 3 -2.12 -38.62 -5.98
C ILE A 3 -2.54 -37.18 -6.27
N GLY A 4 -3.03 -36.50 -5.23
CA GLY A 4 -3.36 -35.08 -5.28
C GLY A 4 -2.09 -34.23 -5.38
N PHE A 5 -2.14 -33.18 -6.20
CA PHE A 5 -1.06 -32.21 -6.33
C PHE A 5 -0.97 -31.34 -5.06
N ILE A 6 0.15 -31.39 -4.34
CA ILE A 6 0.38 -30.62 -3.11
C ILE A 6 1.13 -29.33 -3.48
N ASN A 7 0.46 -28.18 -3.40
CA ASN A 7 1.03 -26.87 -3.71
C ASN A 7 1.88 -26.33 -2.52
N PRO A 8 3.16 -25.97 -2.70
CA PRO A 8 4.04 -25.51 -1.62
C PRO A 8 3.63 -24.17 -0.99
N VAL A 9 2.82 -23.33 -1.64
CA VAL A 9 2.28 -22.08 -1.04
C VAL A 9 1.19 -22.38 0.02
N LEU A 10 0.56 -23.55 -0.07
CA LEU A 10 -0.47 -24.03 0.87
C LEU A 10 0.10 -24.85 2.05
N THR A 11 1.42 -25.04 2.15
CA THR A 11 2.08 -25.68 3.32
C THR A 11 1.94 -24.89 4.62
N ARG A 12 1.24 -23.75 4.58
CA ARG A 12 0.72 -22.99 5.71
C ARG A 12 -0.57 -23.60 6.32
N ALA A 13 -0.80 -24.90 6.19
CA ALA A 13 -1.88 -25.62 6.86
C ALA A 13 -2.04 -25.31 8.37
N PRO A 14 -0.95 -25.12 9.17
CA PRO A 14 -1.10 -24.69 10.56
C PRO A 14 -1.60 -23.24 10.69
N GLN A 15 -1.28 -22.34 9.74
CA GLN A 15 -1.73 -20.94 9.77
C GLN A 15 -3.21 -20.77 9.42
N LEU A 16 -3.80 -21.72 8.68
CA LEU A 16 -5.22 -21.76 8.36
C LEU A 16 -6.05 -22.60 9.35
N GLY A 17 -5.40 -23.25 10.34
CA GLY A 17 -6.09 -24.08 11.34
C GLY A 17 -6.72 -25.36 10.77
N VAL A 18 -6.27 -25.80 9.59
CA VAL A 18 -6.86 -26.94 8.86
C VAL A 18 -6.17 -28.26 9.18
N ALA A 19 -4.94 -28.22 9.71
CA ALA A 19 -4.14 -29.41 10.04
C ALA A 19 -4.89 -30.38 10.98
N SER A 20 -5.56 -29.85 12.01
CA SER A 20 -6.34 -30.67 12.94
C SER A 20 -7.46 -31.48 12.29
N PHE A 21 -7.94 -31.09 11.11
CA PHE A 21 -8.97 -31.85 10.37
C PHE A 21 -8.39 -32.84 9.36
N GLN A 22 -7.11 -32.68 8.99
CA GLN A 22 -6.39 -33.63 8.14
C GLN A 22 -5.93 -34.85 8.92
N ASP A 23 -5.53 -34.63 10.18
CA ASP A 23 -4.96 -35.67 11.05
C ASP A 23 -6.04 -36.51 11.77
N THR A 24 -7.30 -36.09 11.74
CA THR A 24 -8.42 -36.83 12.35
C THR A 24 -9.07 -37.77 11.33
N ASP A 25 -8.96 -39.06 11.57
CA ASP A 25 -9.65 -40.08 10.78
C ASP A 25 -11.18 -40.00 10.99
N PRO A 26 -11.98 -40.30 9.95
CA PRO A 26 -13.44 -40.37 10.06
C PRO A 26 -13.87 -41.38 11.14
N VAL A 27 -14.83 -40.98 11.96
CA VAL A 27 -15.41 -41.85 12.99
C VAL A 27 -16.57 -42.63 12.38
N GLU A 28 -16.44 -43.95 12.37
CA GLU A 28 -17.45 -44.87 11.83
C GLU A 28 -18.00 -45.78 12.93
N LEU A 29 -19.29 -46.11 12.86
CA LEU A 29 -19.90 -47.11 13.72
C LEU A 29 -19.85 -48.47 13.04
N TRP A 30 -19.14 -49.43 13.63
CA TRP A 30 -19.17 -50.83 13.19
C TRP A 30 -20.04 -51.69 14.12
N PRO A 31 -20.65 -52.78 13.62
CA PRO A 31 -21.53 -53.64 14.42
C PRO A 31 -20.90 -54.25 15.68
N SER A 32 -19.57 -54.34 15.77
CA SER A 32 -18.85 -54.97 16.90
C SER A 32 -18.28 -53.98 17.92
N HIS A 33 -18.75 -52.73 17.95
CA HIS A 33 -18.20 -51.68 18.82
C HIS A 33 -18.51 -51.90 20.30
N SER A 34 -17.55 -51.53 21.15
CA SER A 34 -17.75 -51.45 22.60
C SER A 34 -18.63 -50.26 22.98
N GLN A 35 -19.28 -50.31 24.15
CA GLN A 35 -20.11 -49.19 24.64
C GLN A 35 -19.32 -47.86 24.73
N GLN A 36 -18.01 -47.93 24.99
CA GLN A 36 -17.13 -46.77 25.06
C GLN A 36 -16.90 -46.15 23.67
N GLU A 37 -16.80 -46.96 22.62
CA GLU A 37 -16.65 -46.45 21.24
C GLU A 37 -17.96 -45.83 20.75
N ILE A 38 -19.11 -46.41 21.08
CA ILE A 38 -20.42 -45.81 20.78
C ILE A 38 -20.54 -44.44 21.46
N GLU A 39 -20.06 -44.30 22.69
CA GLU A 39 -20.01 -43.00 23.40
C GLU A 39 -19.13 -41.98 22.65
N ILE A 40 -18.01 -42.40 22.05
CA ILE A 40 -17.15 -41.54 21.21
C ILE A 40 -17.91 -41.09 19.96
N VAL A 41 -18.64 -42.00 19.29
CA VAL A 41 -19.49 -41.69 18.13
C VAL A 41 -20.55 -40.65 18.50
N ILE A 42 -21.26 -40.85 19.63
CA ILE A 42 -22.28 -39.91 20.12
C ILE A 42 -21.68 -38.52 20.34
N ARG A 43 -20.52 -38.44 21.01
CA ARG A 43 -19.82 -37.17 21.26
C ARG A 43 -19.36 -36.51 19.96
N ALA A 44 -18.88 -37.29 18.98
CA ALA A 44 -18.48 -36.78 17.68
C ALA A 44 -19.68 -36.20 16.91
N VAL A 45 -20.83 -36.87 16.93
CA VAL A 45 -22.08 -36.38 16.30
C VAL A 45 -22.52 -35.07 16.92
N TYR A 46 -22.60 -34.99 18.26
CA TYR A 46 -22.96 -33.72 18.91
C TYR A 46 -21.96 -32.61 18.61
N ARG A 47 -20.66 -32.91 18.60
CA ARG A 47 -19.63 -31.92 18.27
C ARG A 47 -19.79 -31.38 16.86
N GLN A 48 -20.10 -32.24 15.89
CA GLN A 48 -20.28 -31.86 14.50
C GLN A 48 -21.58 -31.08 14.28
N VAL A 49 -22.71 -31.69 14.66
CA VAL A 49 -24.06 -31.16 14.37
C VAL A 49 -24.30 -29.88 15.15
N LEU A 50 -23.88 -29.81 16.41
CA LEU A 50 -24.06 -28.61 17.23
C LEU A 50 -22.91 -27.61 17.11
N GLY A 51 -22.01 -27.74 16.11
CA GLY A 51 -21.03 -26.70 15.80
C GLY A 51 -20.00 -26.42 16.89
N ASN A 52 -19.48 -27.48 17.51
CA ASN A 52 -18.51 -27.44 18.60
C ASN A 52 -18.97 -26.64 19.83
N THR A 53 -20.27 -26.71 20.13
CA THR A 53 -20.88 -26.05 21.29
C THR A 53 -20.92 -27.00 22.47
N TYR A 54 -20.85 -26.45 23.68
CA TYR A 54 -20.97 -27.25 24.89
C TYR A 54 -22.43 -27.70 25.06
N VAL A 55 -22.62 -28.98 25.40
CA VAL A 55 -23.92 -29.60 25.64
C VAL A 55 -23.96 -30.08 27.08
N MET A 56 -24.91 -29.57 27.85
CA MET A 56 -25.11 -29.99 29.24
C MET A 56 -25.70 -31.40 29.29
N GLU A 57 -25.54 -32.13 30.38
CA GLU A 57 -26.13 -33.48 30.53
C GLU A 57 -27.66 -33.47 30.42
N SER A 58 -28.32 -32.40 30.90
CA SER A 58 -29.77 -32.22 30.78
C SER A 58 -30.25 -31.92 29.36
N GLU A 59 -29.36 -31.43 28.50
CA GLU A 59 -29.63 -31.14 27.09
C GLU A 59 -29.34 -32.37 26.20
N ARG A 60 -28.91 -33.50 26.77
CA ARG A 60 -28.65 -34.69 25.96
C ARG A 60 -29.95 -35.41 25.60
N LEU A 61 -30.03 -35.88 24.36
CA LEU A 61 -31.18 -36.61 23.86
C LEU A 61 -31.06 -38.09 24.25
N THR A 62 -31.66 -38.46 25.38
CA THR A 62 -31.52 -39.81 25.97
C THR A 62 -32.17 -40.93 25.16
N VAL A 63 -33.30 -40.64 24.51
CA VAL A 63 -34.03 -41.59 23.64
C VAL A 63 -33.19 -42.01 22.43
N PRO A 64 -32.73 -41.08 21.56
CA PRO A 64 -31.95 -41.45 20.38
C PRO A 64 -30.59 -42.07 20.76
N GLU A 65 -29.96 -41.65 21.87
CA GLU A 65 -28.73 -42.28 22.37
C GLU A 65 -28.96 -43.74 22.75
N SER A 66 -30.10 -44.04 23.40
CA SER A 66 -30.45 -45.41 23.79
C SER A 66 -30.75 -46.29 22.57
N GLN A 67 -31.42 -45.74 21.55
CA GLN A 67 -31.68 -46.44 20.29
C GLN A 67 -30.37 -46.76 19.55
N LEU A 68 -29.42 -45.82 19.51
CA LEU A 68 -28.11 -46.03 18.89
C LEU A 68 -27.29 -47.08 19.65
N ARG A 69 -27.31 -47.05 21.00
CA ARG A 69 -26.64 -48.06 21.84
C ARG A 69 -27.17 -49.48 21.64
N LYS A 70 -28.44 -49.62 21.28
CA LYS A 70 -29.06 -50.90 20.94
C LYS A 70 -28.85 -51.31 19.48
N GLY A 71 -28.36 -50.41 18.63
CA GLY A 71 -28.25 -50.61 17.19
C GLY A 71 -29.60 -50.64 16.46
N GLU A 72 -30.65 -50.07 17.05
CA GLU A 72 -31.98 -49.97 16.41
C GLU A 72 -31.99 -48.91 15.30
N ILE A 73 -31.11 -47.92 15.41
CA ILE A 73 -30.97 -46.82 14.44
C ILE A 73 -29.53 -46.74 13.93
N SER A 74 -29.36 -46.25 12.71
CA SER A 74 -28.05 -45.95 12.12
C SER A 74 -27.54 -44.58 12.57
N VAL A 75 -26.25 -44.29 12.31
CA VAL A 75 -25.66 -42.99 12.62
C VAL A 75 -26.36 -41.88 11.84
N ARG A 76 -26.76 -42.15 10.59
CA ARG A 76 -27.55 -41.21 9.78
C ARG A 76 -28.88 -40.87 10.43
N GLU A 77 -29.62 -41.87 10.92
CA GLU A 77 -30.90 -41.62 11.59
C GLU A 77 -30.71 -40.88 12.92
N PHE A 78 -29.64 -41.19 13.64
CA PHE A 78 -29.27 -40.47 14.85
C PHE A 78 -28.96 -38.99 14.55
N VAL A 79 -28.20 -38.69 13.49
CA VAL A 79 -27.94 -37.31 13.03
C VAL A 79 -29.24 -36.61 12.65
N ARG A 80 -30.17 -37.30 11.97
CA ARG A 80 -31.50 -36.75 11.63
C ARG A 80 -32.29 -36.36 12.88
N GLN A 81 -32.34 -37.24 13.88
CA GLN A 81 -33.05 -36.97 15.14
C GLN A 81 -32.41 -35.83 15.94
N VAL A 82 -31.07 -35.72 15.94
CA VAL A 82 -30.36 -34.59 16.58
C VAL A 82 -30.65 -33.27 15.85
N ALA A 83 -30.64 -33.25 14.52
CA ALA A 83 -30.91 -32.05 13.72
C ALA A 83 -32.37 -31.59 13.79
N LYS A 84 -33.33 -32.52 13.97
CA LYS A 84 -34.75 -32.21 14.20
C LYS A 84 -35.08 -31.82 15.64
N SER A 85 -34.14 -31.97 16.58
CA SER A 85 -34.39 -31.66 17.98
C SER A 85 -34.64 -30.17 18.22
N GLU A 86 -35.43 -29.87 19.25
CA GLU A 86 -35.71 -28.50 19.72
C GLU A 86 -34.42 -27.73 20.09
N LEU A 87 -33.37 -28.46 20.51
CA LEU A 87 -32.07 -27.87 20.86
C LEU A 87 -31.35 -27.31 19.65
N TYR A 88 -31.35 -28.05 18.54
CA TYR A 88 -30.77 -27.54 17.30
C TYR A 88 -31.63 -26.40 16.74
N TYR A 89 -32.96 -26.57 16.76
CA TYR A 89 -33.92 -25.58 16.28
C TYR A 89 -33.77 -24.22 16.99
N SER A 90 -33.82 -24.19 18.33
CA SER A 90 -33.68 -22.97 19.12
C SER A 90 -32.34 -22.27 18.88
N ARG A 91 -31.23 -23.03 18.79
CA ARG A 91 -29.89 -22.47 18.63
C ARG A 91 -29.64 -21.90 17.23
N PHE A 92 -29.99 -22.63 16.18
CA PHE A 92 -29.56 -22.28 14.81
C PHE A 92 -30.67 -21.82 13.89
N PHE A 93 -31.94 -22.10 14.19
CA PHE A 93 -33.06 -21.65 13.38
C PHE A 93 -33.71 -20.38 13.97
N GLU A 94 -34.09 -20.39 15.25
CA GLU A 94 -34.79 -19.24 15.85
C GLU A 94 -33.90 -18.00 15.98
N THR A 95 -32.64 -18.18 16.38
CA THR A 95 -31.74 -17.03 16.57
C THR A 95 -31.17 -16.47 15.27
N CYS A 96 -31.16 -17.24 14.19
CA CYS A 96 -30.43 -16.91 12.97
C CYS A 96 -31.33 -16.42 11.84
N SER A 97 -30.74 -15.62 10.94
CA SER A 97 -31.40 -15.32 9.66
C SER A 97 -31.52 -16.60 8.81
N ARG A 98 -32.55 -16.68 7.97
CA ARG A 98 -32.83 -17.83 7.10
C ARG A 98 -31.62 -18.32 6.29
N ASN A 99 -30.96 -17.40 5.58
CA ASN A 99 -29.78 -17.74 4.78
C ASN A 99 -28.60 -18.20 5.66
N ARG A 100 -28.49 -17.67 6.88
CA ARG A 100 -27.49 -18.11 7.86
C ARG A 100 -27.78 -19.52 8.38
N ALA A 101 -29.04 -19.85 8.63
CA ALA A 101 -29.46 -21.19 9.03
C ALA A 101 -29.13 -22.21 7.92
N ILE A 102 -29.44 -21.89 6.67
CA ILE A 102 -29.08 -22.72 5.50
C ILE A 102 -27.55 -22.91 5.40
N GLU A 103 -26.76 -21.83 5.50
CA GLU A 103 -25.29 -21.91 5.51
C GLU A 103 -24.75 -22.85 6.61
N LEU A 104 -25.37 -22.82 7.78
CA LEU A 104 -25.00 -23.67 8.92
C LEU A 104 -25.45 -25.12 8.72
N ASN A 105 -26.62 -25.36 8.14
CA ASN A 105 -27.10 -26.72 7.81
C ASN A 105 -26.13 -27.41 6.83
N PHE A 106 -25.70 -26.72 5.78
CA PHE A 106 -24.64 -27.21 4.88
C PHE A 106 -23.35 -27.55 5.63
N LYS A 107 -22.95 -26.70 6.58
CA LYS A 107 -21.75 -26.90 7.38
C LYS A 107 -21.87 -28.11 8.32
N HIS A 108 -22.99 -28.23 9.05
CA HIS A 108 -23.20 -29.24 10.09
C HIS A 108 -23.48 -30.63 9.50
N LEU A 109 -24.37 -30.70 8.50
CA LEU A 109 -24.85 -31.97 7.93
C LEU A 109 -23.97 -32.47 6.79
N LEU A 110 -23.58 -31.59 5.85
CA LEU A 110 -22.81 -31.98 4.66
C LEU A 110 -21.30 -31.73 4.79
N GLY A 111 -20.86 -31.04 5.85
CA GLY A 111 -19.45 -30.76 6.09
C GLY A 111 -18.81 -29.85 5.04
N ARG A 112 -19.61 -29.10 4.27
CA ARG A 112 -19.17 -28.16 3.23
C ARG A 112 -19.92 -26.83 3.34
N ALA A 113 -19.45 -25.82 2.61
CA ALA A 113 -20.24 -24.61 2.40
C ALA A 113 -21.07 -24.75 1.11
N PRO A 114 -22.17 -23.99 0.97
CA PRO A 114 -22.86 -23.86 -0.30
C PRO A 114 -21.90 -23.33 -1.38
N GLU A 115 -21.97 -23.93 -2.57
CA GLU A 115 -21.10 -23.60 -3.70
C GLU A 115 -21.71 -22.49 -4.55
N SER A 116 -23.04 -22.52 -4.75
CA SER A 116 -23.79 -21.57 -5.56
C SER A 116 -24.94 -20.95 -4.76
N TYR A 117 -25.38 -19.77 -5.21
CA TYR A 117 -26.61 -19.16 -4.72
C TYR A 117 -27.86 -19.99 -5.07
N GLU A 118 -27.79 -20.80 -6.13
CA GLU A 118 -28.89 -21.67 -6.56
C GLU A 118 -29.26 -22.72 -5.50
N GLU A 119 -28.27 -23.36 -4.85
CA GLU A 119 -28.49 -24.29 -3.74
C GLU A 119 -29.25 -23.61 -2.58
N ILE A 120 -28.92 -22.35 -2.27
CA ILE A 120 -29.63 -21.59 -1.23
C ILE A 120 -31.08 -21.34 -1.63
N ILE A 121 -31.35 -21.01 -2.90
CA ILE A 121 -32.70 -20.79 -3.39
C ILE A 121 -33.52 -22.08 -3.31
N GLU A 122 -32.93 -23.23 -3.63
CA GLU A 122 -33.62 -24.53 -3.56
C GLU A 122 -34.04 -24.86 -2.13
N HIS A 123 -33.12 -24.79 -1.17
CA HIS A 123 -33.44 -25.04 0.24
C HIS A 123 -34.36 -23.97 0.85
N THR A 124 -34.27 -22.74 0.36
CA THR A 124 -35.27 -21.70 0.63
C THR A 124 -36.64 -22.20 0.17
N ARG A 125 -36.81 -22.60 -1.09
CA ARG A 125 -38.12 -23.10 -1.57
C ARG A 125 -38.64 -24.30 -0.78
N VAL A 126 -37.77 -25.23 -0.41
CA VAL A 126 -38.15 -26.40 0.43
C VAL A 126 -38.67 -25.95 1.79
N LEU A 127 -37.98 -25.01 2.44
CA LEU A 127 -38.40 -24.44 3.73
C LEU A 127 -39.78 -23.75 3.61
N ASP A 128 -40.03 -22.99 2.54
CA ASP A 128 -41.34 -22.33 2.34
C ASP A 128 -42.48 -23.33 2.13
N GLN A 129 -42.21 -24.49 1.53
CA GLN A 129 -43.22 -25.48 1.17
C GLN A 129 -43.50 -26.50 2.28
N GLY A 130 -42.46 -27.01 2.93
CA GLY A 130 -42.56 -28.13 3.88
C GLY A 130 -42.11 -27.79 5.31
N GLY A 131 -41.60 -26.58 5.54
CA GLY A 131 -41.09 -26.16 6.84
C GLY A 131 -39.71 -26.71 7.17
N TYR A 132 -39.35 -26.63 8.45
CA TYR A 132 -37.99 -26.89 8.93
C TYR A 132 -37.60 -28.39 8.84
N GLU A 133 -38.47 -29.29 9.26
CA GLU A 133 -38.14 -30.73 9.29
C GLU A 133 -37.89 -31.30 7.90
N THR A 134 -38.68 -30.88 6.91
CA THR A 134 -38.51 -31.30 5.51
C THR A 134 -37.23 -30.75 4.90
N GLU A 135 -36.79 -29.56 5.33
CA GLU A 135 -35.51 -29.00 4.89
C GLU A 135 -34.36 -29.86 5.39
N ILE A 136 -34.39 -30.29 6.66
CA ILE A 136 -33.40 -31.20 7.24
C ILE A 136 -33.37 -32.56 6.53
N ASP A 137 -34.54 -33.13 6.25
CA ASP A 137 -34.64 -34.40 5.52
C ASP A 137 -34.05 -34.26 4.11
N SER A 138 -34.29 -33.13 3.43
CA SER A 138 -33.71 -32.86 2.11
C SER A 138 -32.18 -32.91 2.08
N TYR A 139 -31.49 -32.51 3.15
CA TYR A 139 -30.02 -32.63 3.21
C TYR A 139 -29.57 -34.07 3.45
N ILE A 140 -30.23 -34.80 4.35
CA ILE A 140 -29.82 -36.15 4.78
C ILE A 140 -30.17 -37.20 3.73
N ASP A 141 -31.29 -37.03 3.03
CA ASP A 141 -31.74 -37.93 1.97
C ASP A 141 -31.09 -37.61 0.61
N SER A 142 -30.24 -36.57 0.54
CA SER A 142 -29.49 -36.24 -0.66
C SER A 142 -28.50 -37.35 -1.03
N GLU A 143 -28.34 -37.58 -2.34
CA GLU A 143 -27.35 -38.54 -2.86
C GLU A 143 -25.92 -38.16 -2.44
N GLU A 144 -25.65 -36.86 -2.26
CA GLU A 144 -24.36 -36.36 -1.81
C GLU A 144 -24.02 -36.79 -0.38
N TYR A 145 -25.00 -36.79 0.53
CA TYR A 145 -24.82 -37.28 1.89
C TYR A 145 -24.53 -38.78 1.88
N GLN A 146 -25.33 -39.54 1.12
CA GLN A 146 -25.20 -41.00 1.02
C GLN A 146 -23.84 -41.42 0.45
N LEU A 147 -23.36 -40.75 -0.59
CA LEU A 147 -22.07 -41.05 -1.21
C LEU A 147 -20.87 -40.69 -0.32
N ALA A 148 -21.00 -39.68 0.53
CA ALA A 148 -19.89 -39.17 1.35
C ALA A 148 -19.78 -39.84 2.71
N PHE A 149 -20.91 -40.09 3.38
CA PHE A 149 -20.95 -40.60 4.76
C PHE A 149 -21.62 -41.98 4.86
N GLY A 150 -22.48 -42.34 3.91
CA GLY A 150 -23.31 -43.53 4.01
C GLY A 150 -24.20 -43.52 5.26
N GLU A 151 -24.44 -44.68 5.85
CA GLU A 151 -25.33 -44.82 7.01
C GLU A 151 -24.61 -44.85 8.36
N ASN A 152 -23.31 -45.16 8.35
CA ASN A 152 -22.54 -45.51 9.55
C ASN A 152 -21.42 -44.52 9.89
N GLN A 153 -21.09 -43.58 9.01
CA GLN A 153 -20.06 -42.58 9.31
C GLN A 153 -20.69 -41.32 9.90
N VAL A 154 -20.00 -40.73 10.88
CA VAL A 154 -20.35 -39.41 11.42
C VAL A 154 -19.98 -38.34 10.39
N PRO A 155 -20.83 -37.34 10.13
CA PRO A 155 -20.47 -36.24 9.24
C PRO A 155 -19.19 -35.54 9.72
N TYR A 156 -18.33 -35.21 8.77
CA TYR A 156 -17.08 -34.51 9.03
C TYR A 156 -16.89 -33.41 7.99
N TYR A 157 -16.11 -32.38 8.34
CA TYR A 157 -15.81 -31.32 7.40
C TYR A 157 -14.99 -31.86 6.22
N ARG A 158 -15.45 -31.66 4.99
CA ARG A 158 -14.81 -32.16 3.76
C ARG A 158 -14.46 -31.06 2.78
N GLY A 159 -15.15 -29.92 2.84
CA GLY A 159 -14.89 -28.78 1.95
C GLY A 159 -13.57 -28.05 2.20
N TYR A 160 -12.74 -28.51 3.15
CA TYR A 160 -11.42 -27.96 3.41
C TYR A 160 -10.36 -28.52 2.43
N LYS A 161 -10.70 -29.54 1.62
CA LYS A 161 -9.87 -30.03 0.51
C LYS A 161 -10.54 -29.63 -0.81
N THR A 162 -9.74 -29.21 -1.79
CA THR A 162 -10.23 -28.98 -3.15
C THR A 162 -10.50 -30.33 -3.82
N GLN A 163 -11.71 -30.51 -4.34
CA GLN A 163 -12.11 -31.73 -5.06
C GLN A 163 -11.90 -31.54 -6.57
N ILE A 164 -11.55 -32.62 -7.27
CA ILE A 164 -11.40 -32.60 -8.73
C ILE A 164 -12.77 -32.35 -9.36
N GLY A 165 -12.86 -31.39 -10.28
CA GLY A 165 -14.11 -31.04 -10.98
C GLY A 165 -15.03 -30.07 -10.23
N LYS A 166 -14.67 -29.62 -9.03
CA LYS A 166 -15.42 -28.61 -8.26
C LYS A 166 -14.71 -27.27 -8.20
N SER A 167 -15.48 -26.21 -7.97
CA SER A 167 -14.94 -24.86 -7.85
C SER A 167 -14.12 -24.69 -6.57
N THR A 168 -13.07 -23.87 -6.62
CA THR A 168 -12.26 -23.50 -5.43
C THR A 168 -13.01 -22.53 -4.50
N VAL A 169 -14.13 -21.97 -4.97
CA VAL A 169 -14.97 -21.02 -4.23
C VAL A 169 -15.51 -21.67 -2.96
N GLY A 170 -16.03 -22.90 -3.06
CA GLY A 170 -16.56 -23.65 -1.92
C GLY A 170 -15.53 -23.87 -0.79
N PHE A 171 -14.25 -24.05 -1.14
CA PHE A 171 -13.16 -24.13 -0.16
C PHE A 171 -12.99 -22.83 0.62
N THR A 172 -12.95 -21.69 -0.09
CA THR A 172 -12.83 -20.38 0.57
C THR A 172 -14.04 -20.07 1.45
N HIS A 173 -15.24 -20.43 0.99
CA HIS A 173 -16.48 -20.25 1.72
C HIS A 173 -16.50 -21.04 3.02
N LEU A 174 -16.08 -22.32 2.97
CA LEU A 174 -16.00 -23.13 4.17
C LEU A 174 -15.03 -22.52 5.18
N LEU A 175 -13.86 -22.05 4.77
CA LEU A 175 -12.91 -21.42 5.71
C LEU A 175 -13.44 -20.14 6.34
N LYS A 176 -14.27 -19.38 5.63
CA LYS A 176 -14.95 -18.21 6.23
C LYS A 176 -15.97 -18.62 7.30
N LEU A 177 -16.62 -19.77 7.12
CA LEU A 177 -17.53 -20.35 8.11
C LEU A 177 -16.78 -21.05 9.26
N LEU A 178 -15.66 -21.71 8.96
CA LEU A 178 -14.82 -22.50 9.83
C LEU A 178 -13.64 -21.65 10.33
N ARG A 179 -13.85 -20.87 11.39
CA ARG A 179 -12.83 -19.94 11.95
C ARG A 179 -11.68 -20.62 12.71
N GLY A 180 -11.53 -21.94 12.58
CA GLY A 180 -10.55 -22.78 13.29
C GLY A 180 -11.19 -23.96 14.02
N ALA A 181 -10.36 -24.91 14.47
CA ALA A 181 -10.79 -26.17 15.08
C ALA A 181 -11.53 -26.04 16.43
N ALA A 182 -11.32 -24.92 17.13
CA ALA A 182 -11.96 -24.62 18.42
C ALA A 182 -13.11 -23.60 18.32
N GLY A 183 -13.43 -23.11 17.10
CA GLY A 183 -14.50 -22.13 16.93
C GLY A 183 -15.88 -22.74 17.18
N SER A 184 -16.71 -22.05 17.96
CA SER A 184 -18.12 -22.39 18.12
C SER A 184 -18.99 -21.65 17.11
N ASP A 185 -20.04 -22.31 16.59
CA ASP A 185 -20.99 -21.69 15.67
C ASP A 185 -22.15 -20.95 16.35
N GLN A 186 -22.25 -21.02 17.67
CA GLN A 186 -23.23 -20.22 18.43
C GLN A 186 -23.06 -18.72 18.17
N ALA A 187 -24.21 -18.06 18.07
CA ALA A 187 -24.35 -16.62 18.13
C ALA A 187 -23.65 -16.08 19.37
N THR A 188 -22.73 -15.13 19.20
CA THR A 188 -22.18 -14.36 20.32
C THR A 188 -22.74 -12.96 20.25
N VAL A 189 -22.98 -12.32 21.40
CA VAL A 189 -23.59 -10.98 21.51
C VAL A 189 -22.92 -9.94 20.59
N TRP A 190 -21.63 -10.09 20.34
CA TRP A 190 -20.80 -9.18 19.52
C TRP A 190 -20.83 -9.46 18.00
N ARG A 191 -21.26 -10.65 17.58
CA ARG A 191 -21.33 -11.06 16.17
C ARG A 191 -22.77 -11.45 15.85
N GLY A 192 -23.54 -10.51 15.32
CA GLY A 192 -24.92 -10.75 14.89
C GLY A 192 -25.08 -11.95 13.94
N ASN A 193 -26.29 -12.51 13.89
CA ASN A 193 -26.60 -13.75 13.17
C ASN A 193 -26.98 -13.56 11.70
N TRP A 194 -26.22 -12.72 11.00
CA TRP A 194 -26.36 -12.50 9.56
C TRP A 194 -25.59 -13.54 8.75
N SER A 195 -26.03 -13.76 7.51
CA SER A 195 -25.39 -14.65 6.54
C SER A 195 -23.96 -14.19 6.22
N ARG A 196 -22.99 -15.10 6.27
CA ARG A 196 -21.57 -14.76 6.04
C ARG A 196 -21.17 -14.86 4.57
N LEU A 197 -21.90 -15.64 3.78
CA LEU A 197 -21.57 -15.98 2.41
C LEU A 197 -22.49 -15.35 1.38
N ASN A 198 -23.68 -14.88 1.77
CA ASN A 198 -24.70 -14.40 0.83
C ASN A 198 -24.18 -13.42 -0.24
N GLN A 199 -23.42 -12.38 0.15
CA GLN A 199 -22.83 -11.44 -0.81
C GLN A 199 -21.86 -12.12 -1.81
N PHE A 200 -21.08 -13.09 -1.33
CA PHE A 200 -20.11 -13.83 -2.14
C PHE A 200 -20.80 -14.84 -3.08
N LEU A 201 -21.87 -15.48 -2.61
CA LEU A 201 -22.66 -16.42 -3.39
C LEU A 201 -23.42 -15.72 -4.52
N MET A 202 -24.04 -14.57 -4.22
CA MET A 202 -24.74 -13.77 -5.24
C MET A 202 -23.80 -13.28 -6.35
N THR A 203 -22.54 -13.00 -6.00
CA THR A 203 -21.52 -12.53 -6.95
C THR A 203 -20.65 -13.66 -7.51
N ASN A 204 -20.95 -14.92 -7.17
CA ASN A 204 -20.16 -16.11 -7.45
C ASN A 204 -18.63 -15.88 -7.31
N SER A 205 -18.26 -15.19 -6.23
CA SER A 205 -16.90 -14.71 -5.99
C SER A 205 -16.32 -15.37 -4.74
N PRO A 206 -15.01 -15.71 -4.72
CA PRO A 206 -14.40 -16.36 -3.56
C PRO A 206 -14.40 -15.45 -2.34
N SER A 207 -14.67 -16.02 -1.17
CA SER A 207 -14.72 -15.25 0.07
C SER A 207 -13.33 -14.96 0.65
N LYS A 208 -13.19 -13.83 1.35
CA LYS A 208 -11.93 -13.43 1.99
C LYS A 208 -11.60 -14.37 3.16
N MET A 209 -10.46 -15.06 3.10
CA MET A 209 -9.89 -15.82 4.21
C MET A 209 -9.32 -14.85 5.26
N GLU A 210 -9.94 -14.85 6.44
CA GLU A 210 -9.46 -14.10 7.61
C GLU A 210 -8.36 -14.90 8.32
N ALA A 211 -7.31 -14.24 8.79
CA ALA A 211 -6.31 -14.90 9.64
C ALA A 211 -6.96 -15.28 10.98
N LEU A 212 -6.54 -16.39 11.58
CA LEU A 212 -7.02 -16.75 12.92
C LEU A 212 -6.60 -15.67 13.93
N SER A 213 -7.53 -15.30 14.80
CA SER A 213 -7.30 -14.36 15.90
C SER A 213 -6.25 -14.93 16.85
N GLY A 214 -5.01 -14.46 16.74
CA GLY A 214 -3.86 -14.94 17.53
C GLY A 214 -2.58 -15.20 16.71
N ALA A 215 -2.68 -15.30 15.38
CA ALA A 215 -1.51 -15.21 14.51
C ALA A 215 -1.18 -13.72 14.34
N GLY A 216 -0.10 -13.24 14.98
CA GLY A 216 0.37 -11.87 14.84
C GLY A 216 0.47 -11.45 13.36
N ASP A 217 0.27 -10.16 13.09
CA ASP A 217 0.35 -9.57 11.75
C ASP A 217 1.73 -9.82 11.13
N VAL A 218 1.87 -10.96 10.45
CA VAL A 218 2.96 -11.19 9.51
C VAL A 218 2.60 -10.40 8.26
N VAL A 219 3.33 -9.32 8.04
CA VAL A 219 3.39 -8.55 6.80
C VAL A 219 3.30 -9.52 5.63
N LYS A 220 2.19 -9.46 4.89
CA LYS A 220 2.01 -10.31 3.70
C LYS A 220 3.03 -9.87 2.66
N PRO A 221 3.92 -10.77 2.18
CA PRO A 221 4.61 -10.51 0.92
C PRO A 221 3.50 -10.38 -0.14
N THR A 222 3.47 -9.25 -0.82
CA THR A 222 2.50 -8.96 -1.88
C THR A 222 2.45 -10.11 -2.88
N ASP A 223 1.26 -10.71 -3.05
CA ASP A 223 1.01 -11.74 -4.05
C ASP A 223 1.41 -11.21 -5.43
N VAL A 224 2.52 -11.72 -5.98
CA VAL A 224 3.09 -11.33 -7.28
C VAL A 224 2.07 -11.48 -8.41
N ASN A 225 1.14 -12.43 -8.28
CA ASN A 225 0.07 -12.67 -9.25
C ASN A 225 -1.03 -11.60 -9.24
N LYS A 226 -1.30 -10.95 -8.10
CA LYS A 226 -2.22 -9.80 -8.03
C LYS A 226 -1.58 -8.54 -8.60
N LEU A 227 -0.26 -8.41 -8.43
CA LEU A 227 0.52 -7.37 -9.07
C LEU A 227 0.52 -7.59 -10.59
N LEU A 228 0.81 -8.79 -11.09
CA LEU A 228 0.79 -9.11 -12.53
C LEU A 228 -0.60 -8.92 -13.18
N ALA A 229 -1.68 -9.33 -12.52
CA ALA A 229 -3.04 -9.14 -13.06
C ALA A 229 -3.43 -7.66 -13.18
N ASN A 230 -2.98 -6.84 -12.23
CA ASN A 230 -3.21 -5.39 -12.26
C ASN A 230 -2.29 -4.68 -13.26
N VAL A 231 -1.07 -5.19 -13.46
CA VAL A 231 -0.05 -4.64 -14.36
C VAL A 231 -0.34 -4.96 -15.82
N LEU A 232 -0.87 -6.15 -16.10
CA LEU A 232 -1.23 -6.57 -17.46
C LEU A 232 -2.61 -6.08 -17.91
N GLY A 233 -3.35 -5.35 -17.06
CA GLY A 233 -4.61 -4.71 -17.45
C GLY A 233 -5.71 -5.68 -17.93
N LEU A 234 -5.63 -6.98 -17.58
CA LEU A 234 -6.54 -8.02 -18.09
C LEU A 234 -7.99 -7.88 -17.60
N ASN A 235 -8.27 -6.95 -16.68
CA ASN A 235 -9.62 -6.63 -16.21
C ASN A 235 -10.00 -5.19 -16.55
N LYS A 236 -10.01 -4.83 -17.84
CA LYS A 236 -10.84 -3.74 -18.35
C LYS A 236 -11.52 -4.12 -19.67
N GLY A 237 -12.83 -4.35 -19.56
CA GLY A 237 -13.79 -4.00 -20.60
C GLY A 237 -14.47 -5.17 -21.31
N GLN A 238 -15.79 -5.25 -21.17
CA GLN A 238 -16.63 -5.51 -22.33
C GLN A 238 -17.30 -4.18 -22.73
N PRO A 239 -17.35 -3.86 -24.03
CA PRO A 239 -17.34 -2.47 -24.52
C PRO A 239 -18.74 -1.85 -24.63
N ALA A 240 -18.82 -0.55 -24.36
CA ALA A 240 -19.93 0.28 -24.81
C ALA A 240 -19.75 0.59 -26.31
N GLY A 241 -20.72 0.17 -27.13
CA GLY A 241 -20.95 0.71 -28.48
C GLY A 241 -21.96 1.86 -28.44
N PRO A 242 -21.96 2.76 -29.45
CA PRO A 242 -22.78 3.97 -29.44
C PRO A 242 -24.16 3.71 -30.08
N VAL A 243 -25.24 4.11 -29.41
CA VAL A 243 -26.51 4.47 -30.06
C VAL A 243 -27.19 5.54 -29.20
N GLU A 244 -27.33 6.74 -29.75
CA GLU A 244 -28.26 7.75 -29.26
C GLU A 244 -29.69 7.37 -29.68
N THR A 245 -30.61 7.33 -28.72
CA THR A 245 -32.04 7.62 -28.94
C THR A 245 -32.59 8.35 -27.72
N GLN A 246 -33.22 9.49 -27.98
CA GLN A 246 -33.73 10.41 -26.97
C GLN A 246 -35.07 9.94 -26.36
N THR A 247 -35.34 10.47 -25.17
CA THR A 247 -36.63 10.62 -24.47
C THR A 247 -37.30 9.40 -23.79
N ALA A 248 -36.98 9.22 -22.50
CA ALA A 248 -37.92 8.88 -21.41
C ALA A 248 -37.23 9.20 -20.06
N PRO A 249 -37.94 9.65 -19.01
CA PRO A 249 -37.31 9.97 -17.73
C PRO A 249 -36.65 8.70 -17.17
N LYS A 250 -35.35 8.76 -16.93
CA LYS A 250 -34.58 7.67 -16.31
C LYS A 250 -35.24 7.32 -14.99
N ILE A 251 -35.85 6.14 -14.89
CA ILE A 251 -36.26 5.58 -13.60
C ILE A 251 -34.94 5.23 -12.90
N LEU A 252 -34.48 6.15 -12.06
CA LEU A 252 -33.28 5.96 -11.25
C LEU A 252 -33.43 4.64 -10.48
N THR A 253 -32.44 3.78 -10.59
CA THR A 253 -32.35 2.56 -9.79
C THR A 253 -32.38 2.93 -8.31
N GLU A 254 -32.86 2.05 -7.44
CA GLU A 254 -32.99 2.35 -6.00
C GLU A 254 -31.65 2.77 -5.37
N ALA A 255 -30.54 2.21 -5.84
CA ALA A 255 -29.19 2.61 -5.45
C ALA A 255 -28.85 4.05 -5.87
N GLU A 256 -29.18 4.45 -7.11
CA GLU A 256 -28.99 5.82 -7.58
C GLU A 256 -29.88 6.81 -6.82
N LYS A 257 -31.11 6.43 -6.48
CA LYS A 257 -32.00 7.24 -5.63
C LYS A 257 -31.43 7.43 -4.22
N LEU A 258 -30.89 6.38 -3.61
CA LEU A 258 -30.25 6.48 -2.29
C LEU A 258 -29.01 7.37 -2.33
N LEU A 259 -28.16 7.23 -3.36
CA LEU A 259 -26.98 8.09 -3.54
C LEU A 259 -27.37 9.56 -3.79
N GLN A 260 -28.44 9.81 -4.54
CA GLN A 260 -28.96 11.17 -4.72
C GLN A 260 -29.54 11.75 -3.42
N ASN A 261 -30.27 10.95 -2.65
CA ASN A 261 -30.79 11.37 -1.36
C ASN A 261 -29.67 11.65 -0.35
N THR A 262 -28.61 10.84 -0.30
CA THR A 262 -27.45 11.09 0.57
C THR A 262 -26.64 12.30 0.11
N THR A 263 -26.43 12.50 -1.19
CA THR A 263 -25.73 13.70 -1.70
C THR A 263 -26.53 14.97 -1.45
N GLN A 264 -27.85 14.95 -1.61
CA GLN A 264 -28.72 16.09 -1.29
C GLN A 264 -28.75 16.41 0.21
N THR A 265 -28.76 15.39 1.09
CA THR A 265 -28.68 15.63 2.55
C THR A 265 -27.33 16.20 2.95
N TRP A 266 -26.23 15.72 2.36
CA TRP A 266 -24.90 16.30 2.54
C TRP A 266 -24.88 17.78 2.12
N GLN A 267 -25.37 18.11 0.92
CA GLN A 267 -25.42 19.50 0.44
C GLN A 267 -26.18 20.44 1.39
N ARG A 268 -27.36 20.00 1.90
CA ARG A 268 -28.14 20.79 2.87
C ARG A 268 -27.39 21.03 4.18
N GLN A 269 -26.62 20.06 4.65
CA GLN A 269 -25.81 20.21 5.86
C GLN A 269 -24.71 21.26 5.70
N TYR A 270 -24.10 21.36 4.51
CA TYR A 270 -23.08 22.38 4.25
C TYR A 270 -23.67 23.78 4.02
N GLN A 271 -24.84 23.89 3.38
CA GLN A 271 -25.55 25.16 3.23
C GLN A 271 -25.83 25.84 4.57
N ALA A 272 -26.15 25.06 5.62
CA ALA A 272 -26.38 25.61 6.96
C ALA A 272 -25.17 26.37 7.53
N TRP A 273 -23.93 26.09 7.09
CA TRP A 273 -22.73 26.82 7.52
C TRP A 273 -22.49 28.11 6.73
N GLU A 274 -23.00 28.18 5.49
CA GLU A 274 -22.88 29.37 4.66
C GLU A 274 -23.76 30.52 5.19
N GLU A 275 -24.84 30.18 5.89
CA GLU A 275 -25.79 31.12 6.48
C GLU A 275 -25.38 31.63 7.89
N VAL A 276 -24.28 31.14 8.48
CA VAL A 276 -23.85 31.58 9.82
C VAL A 276 -22.88 32.75 9.70
N ASP A 277 -23.32 33.92 10.18
CA ASP A 277 -22.47 35.10 10.27
C ASP A 277 -21.38 34.92 11.34
N PRO A 278 -20.13 35.39 11.09
CA PRO A 278 -19.07 35.38 12.09
C PRO A 278 -19.48 36.12 13.37
N ILE A 279 -19.19 35.51 14.52
CA ILE A 279 -19.49 36.10 15.83
C ILE A 279 -18.28 36.94 16.27
N GLU A 280 -18.48 38.25 16.34
CA GLU A 280 -17.47 39.22 16.73
C GLU A 280 -17.80 39.90 18.07
N LEU A 281 -16.79 40.07 18.90
CA LEU A 281 -16.89 40.83 20.15
C LEU A 281 -16.55 42.31 19.91
N TRP A 282 -17.58 43.16 19.95
CA TRP A 282 -17.41 44.62 19.91
C TRP A 282 -17.38 45.20 21.33
N PRO A 283 -16.55 46.21 21.61
CA PRO A 283 -16.53 46.86 22.92
C PRO A 283 -17.90 47.51 23.22
N GLY A 284 -18.51 47.14 24.35
CA GLY A 284 -19.78 47.71 24.83
C GLY A 284 -21.04 46.84 24.66
N ARG A 285 -20.91 45.57 24.24
CA ARG A 285 -22.04 44.61 24.22
C ARG A 285 -22.57 44.22 25.60
N SER A 286 -23.79 43.71 25.64
CA SER A 286 -24.47 43.21 26.84
C SER A 286 -23.88 41.89 27.35
N GLU A 287 -24.01 41.60 28.65
CA GLU A 287 -23.45 40.37 29.24
C GLU A 287 -24.00 39.09 28.59
N ALA A 288 -25.27 39.09 28.15
CA ALA A 288 -25.89 37.97 27.46
C ALA A 288 -25.19 37.66 26.12
N GLU A 289 -24.76 38.69 25.39
CA GLU A 289 -24.05 38.51 24.12
C GLU A 289 -22.62 38.03 24.34
N ILE A 290 -21.94 38.53 25.39
CA ILE A 290 -20.65 37.98 25.82
C ILE A 290 -20.79 36.49 26.14
N GLU A 291 -21.89 36.09 26.78
CA GLU A 291 -22.16 34.67 27.04
C GLU A 291 -22.36 33.87 25.75
N THR A 292 -23.01 34.44 24.72
CA THR A 292 -23.10 33.78 23.40
C THR A 292 -21.73 33.59 22.76
N VAL A 293 -20.81 34.56 22.90
CA VAL A 293 -19.43 34.46 22.44
C VAL A 293 -18.69 33.35 23.18
N ILE A 294 -18.79 33.31 24.51
CA ILE A 294 -18.18 32.26 25.34
C ILE A 294 -18.66 30.87 24.90
N ARG A 295 -19.98 30.70 24.72
CA ARG A 295 -20.57 29.43 24.25
C ARG A 295 -20.10 29.06 22.84
N ALA A 296 -19.98 30.04 21.94
CA ALA A 296 -19.48 29.82 20.59
C ALA A 296 -18.01 29.38 20.59
N VAL A 297 -17.15 30.01 21.42
CA VAL A 297 -15.74 29.62 21.57
C VAL A 297 -15.62 28.19 22.08
N TYR A 298 -16.35 27.83 23.14
CA TYR A 298 -16.33 26.44 23.63
C TYR A 298 -16.83 25.45 22.57
N ARG A 299 -17.90 25.78 21.85
CA ARG A 299 -18.43 24.92 20.78
C ARG A 299 -17.41 24.71 19.67
N GLN A 300 -16.67 25.75 19.29
CA GLN A 300 -15.66 25.68 18.24
C GLN A 300 -14.41 24.93 18.71
N VAL A 301 -13.78 25.41 19.79
CA VAL A 301 -12.48 24.91 20.26
C VAL A 301 -12.63 23.47 20.73
N LEU A 302 -13.75 23.10 21.35
CA LEU A 302 -13.98 21.73 21.83
C LEU A 302 -14.72 20.84 20.84
N GLY A 303 -14.81 21.22 19.57
CA GLY A 303 -15.30 20.32 18.51
C GLY A 303 -16.70 19.80 18.74
N ASN A 304 -17.61 20.68 19.21
CA ASN A 304 -18.98 20.35 19.57
C ASN A 304 -19.13 19.28 20.68
N ALA A 305 -18.11 19.09 21.51
CA ALA A 305 -18.21 18.26 22.71
C ALA A 305 -19.00 19.00 23.80
N HIS A 306 -19.88 18.26 24.50
CA HIS A 306 -20.62 18.80 25.63
C HIS A 306 -19.68 19.09 26.81
N VAL A 307 -19.72 20.32 27.32
CA VAL A 307 -18.97 20.78 28.50
C VAL A 307 -19.92 20.90 29.67
N MET A 308 -19.59 20.21 30.76
CA MET A 308 -20.34 20.32 32.01
C MET A 308 -19.99 21.64 32.72
N GLU A 309 -20.89 22.17 33.54
CA GLU A 309 -20.64 23.42 34.28
C GLU A 309 -19.40 23.34 35.19
N SER A 310 -19.11 22.17 35.75
CA SER A 310 -17.93 21.94 36.58
C SER A 310 -16.61 21.89 35.80
N GLU A 311 -16.68 21.65 34.48
CA GLU A 311 -15.50 21.61 33.61
C GLU A 311 -15.18 22.99 33.01
N ARG A 312 -16.07 23.98 33.18
CA ARG A 312 -15.89 25.32 32.61
C ARG A 312 -14.75 26.09 33.28
N LEU A 313 -14.05 26.88 32.48
CA LEU A 313 -12.93 27.70 32.92
C LEU A 313 -13.43 29.05 33.42
N THR A 314 -13.75 29.12 34.72
CA THR A 314 -14.35 30.32 35.34
C THR A 314 -13.45 31.55 35.33
N VAL A 315 -12.13 31.36 35.40
CA VAL A 315 -11.15 32.47 35.41
C VAL A 315 -11.08 33.18 34.05
N PRO A 316 -10.80 32.48 32.92
CA PRO A 316 -10.89 33.06 31.58
C PRO A 316 -12.26 33.70 31.27
N GLU A 317 -13.36 33.06 31.70
CA GLU A 317 -14.71 33.62 31.51
C GLU A 317 -14.91 34.95 32.25
N SER A 318 -14.37 35.08 33.46
CA SER A 318 -14.45 36.31 34.23
C SER A 318 -13.55 37.42 33.64
N GLN A 319 -12.41 37.04 33.05
CA GLN A 319 -11.52 38.00 32.38
C GLN A 319 -12.16 38.56 31.09
N ILE A 320 -12.80 37.73 30.27
CA ILE A 320 -13.45 38.19 29.04
C ILE A 320 -14.70 39.02 29.33
N LYS A 321 -15.48 38.67 30.37
CA LYS A 321 -16.63 39.47 30.84
C LYS A 321 -16.24 40.87 31.29
N ARG A 322 -15.05 41.02 31.87
CA ARG A 322 -14.48 42.32 32.27
C ARG A 322 -13.80 43.07 31.12
N GLY A 323 -13.61 42.42 29.97
CA GLY A 323 -12.88 42.99 28.83
C GLY A 323 -11.38 43.14 29.07
N GLU A 324 -10.80 42.39 30.00
CA GLU A 324 -9.35 42.40 30.26
C GLU A 324 -8.56 41.62 29.20
N ILE A 325 -9.21 40.64 28.56
CA ILE A 325 -8.64 39.79 27.51
C ILE A 325 -9.46 39.89 26.22
N THR A 326 -8.78 39.72 25.09
CA THR A 326 -9.41 39.63 23.77
C THR A 326 -9.94 38.21 23.50
N VAL A 327 -10.76 38.05 22.46
CA VAL A 327 -11.28 36.73 22.07
C VAL A 327 -10.14 35.78 21.70
N ARG A 328 -9.10 36.29 21.03
CA ARG A 328 -7.88 35.53 20.72
C ARG A 328 -7.20 34.99 21.98
N GLU A 329 -6.99 35.83 22.98
CA GLU A 329 -6.36 35.41 24.23
C GLU A 329 -7.25 34.43 25.01
N PHE A 330 -8.57 34.61 24.97
CA PHE A 330 -9.51 33.66 25.54
C PHE A 330 -9.44 32.29 24.83
N VAL A 331 -9.38 32.25 23.50
CA VAL A 331 -9.19 31.03 22.72
C VAL A 331 -7.86 30.34 23.10
N ARG A 332 -6.78 31.12 23.25
CA ARG A 332 -5.47 30.62 23.70
C ARG A 332 -5.56 29.93 25.06
N GLN A 333 -6.19 30.57 26.04
CA GLN A 333 -6.37 30.00 27.38
C GLN A 333 -7.25 28.74 27.38
N VAL A 334 -8.30 28.70 26.55
CA VAL A 334 -9.17 27.51 26.41
C VAL A 334 -8.40 26.35 25.76
N ALA A 335 -7.62 26.62 24.71
CA ALA A 335 -6.83 25.60 24.03
C ALA A 335 -5.70 25.03 24.91
N LYS A 336 -5.05 25.87 25.74
CA LYS A 336 -4.00 25.43 26.68
C LYS A 336 -4.54 24.70 27.91
N SER A 337 -5.85 24.71 28.13
CA SER A 337 -6.45 24.11 29.32
C SER A 337 -6.24 22.59 29.38
N GLU A 338 -6.22 22.05 30.61
CA GLU A 338 -6.18 20.61 30.85
C GLU A 338 -7.40 19.87 30.25
N LEU A 339 -8.54 20.57 30.14
CA LEU A 339 -9.74 20.05 29.50
C LEU A 339 -9.49 19.73 28.03
N TYR A 340 -8.91 20.68 27.29
CA TYR A 340 -8.60 20.47 25.88
C TYR A 340 -7.53 19.38 25.71
N ARG A 341 -6.47 19.45 26.54
CA ARG A 341 -5.36 18.47 26.54
C ARG A 341 -5.84 17.03 26.75
N SER A 342 -6.64 16.79 27.79
CA SER A 342 -7.15 15.44 28.11
C SER A 342 -8.05 14.86 27.02
N ARG A 343 -8.76 15.71 26.25
CA ARG A 343 -9.68 15.26 25.20
C ARG A 343 -9.02 15.03 23.85
N PHE A 344 -8.14 15.93 23.43
CA PHE A 344 -7.63 15.95 22.06
C PHE A 344 -6.14 15.64 21.94
N PHE A 345 -5.38 15.72 23.03
CA PHE A 345 -3.95 15.42 23.03
C PHE A 345 -3.65 14.05 23.64
N ASP A 346 -4.09 13.79 24.87
CA ASP A 346 -3.69 12.57 25.60
C ASP A 346 -4.33 11.28 25.02
N ILE A 347 -5.56 11.39 24.49
CA ILE A 347 -6.31 10.25 23.92
C ILE A 347 -5.96 10.00 22.45
N CYS A 348 -5.56 11.05 21.73
CA CYS A 348 -5.44 10.99 20.27
C CYS A 348 -3.98 10.74 19.84
N PRO A 349 -3.76 10.00 18.73
CA PRO A 349 -2.45 9.95 18.09
C PRO A 349 -2.00 11.35 17.64
N ARG A 350 -0.68 11.58 17.63
CA ARG A 350 -0.05 12.87 17.29
C ARG A 350 -0.58 13.54 16.02
N TYR A 351 -0.64 12.83 14.90
CA TYR A 351 -1.14 13.43 13.65
C TYR A 351 -2.65 13.73 13.71
N ARG A 352 -3.40 13.01 14.55
CA ARG A 352 -4.81 13.31 14.78
C ARG A 352 -4.98 14.59 15.60
N SER A 353 -4.17 14.78 16.65
CA SER A 353 -4.24 16.01 17.45
C SER A 353 -3.90 17.24 16.59
N ILE A 354 -2.88 17.14 15.74
CA ILE A 354 -2.53 18.19 14.77
C ILE A 354 -3.71 18.48 13.80
N GLU A 355 -4.31 17.45 13.19
CA GLU A 355 -5.51 17.62 12.33
C GLU A 355 -6.66 18.34 13.05
N LEU A 356 -6.87 18.04 14.33
CA LEU A 356 -7.89 18.67 15.17
C LEU A 356 -7.51 20.11 15.55
N ASN A 357 -6.25 20.40 15.84
CA ASN A 357 -5.76 21.76 16.11
C ASN A 357 -6.04 22.68 14.91
N PHE A 358 -5.70 22.23 13.68
CA PHE A 358 -6.03 22.94 12.45
C PHE A 358 -7.53 23.20 12.30
N LYS A 359 -8.36 22.20 12.64
CA LYS A 359 -9.82 22.32 12.59
C LYS A 359 -10.36 23.30 13.64
N HIS A 360 -9.92 23.21 14.89
CA HIS A 360 -10.45 23.98 16.02
C HIS A 360 -9.99 25.44 16.00
N LEU A 361 -8.70 25.68 15.72
CA LEU A 361 -8.09 27.00 15.81
C LEU A 361 -8.13 27.76 14.48
N LEU A 362 -7.79 27.10 13.36
CA LEU A 362 -7.72 27.74 12.04
C LEU A 362 -8.98 27.52 11.18
N GLY A 363 -9.89 26.63 11.61
CA GLY A 363 -11.13 26.36 10.89
C GLY A 363 -10.95 25.68 9.53
N ARG A 364 -9.78 25.08 9.28
CA ARG A 364 -9.43 24.42 8.01
C ARG A 364 -8.75 23.06 8.24
N ALA A 365 -8.59 22.29 7.19
CA ALA A 365 -7.71 21.13 7.21
C ALA A 365 -6.26 21.56 6.89
N PRO A 366 -5.25 20.75 7.27
CA PRO A 366 -3.88 20.92 6.78
C PRO A 366 -3.86 20.80 5.25
N ASP A 367 -3.14 21.71 4.59
CA ASP A 367 -3.05 21.74 3.12
C ASP A 367 -1.95 20.83 2.61
N ASP A 368 -0.83 20.74 3.34
CA ASP A 368 0.38 20.02 2.96
C ASP A 368 1.00 19.22 4.10
N TYR A 369 1.79 18.20 3.73
CA TYR A 369 2.56 17.40 4.70
C TYR A 369 3.62 18.22 5.43
N SER A 370 4.12 19.31 4.83
CA SER A 370 5.08 20.21 5.47
C SER A 370 4.51 20.92 6.70
N GLU A 371 3.22 21.29 6.67
CA GLU A 371 2.56 21.93 7.82
C GLU A 371 2.46 20.96 8.99
N THR A 372 1.99 19.73 8.74
CA THR A 372 1.87 18.71 9.79
C THR A 372 3.22 18.29 10.33
N PHE A 373 4.25 18.26 9.47
CA PHE A 373 5.63 18.01 9.88
C PHE A 373 6.21 19.16 10.73
N TYR A 374 5.93 20.41 10.41
CA TYR A 374 6.37 21.57 11.21
C TYR A 374 5.82 21.51 12.63
N HIS A 375 4.51 21.33 12.79
CA HIS A 375 3.88 21.22 14.12
C HIS A 375 4.32 19.96 14.86
N SER A 376 4.60 18.88 14.13
CA SER A 376 5.31 17.74 14.68
C SER A 376 6.64 18.22 15.30
N GLN A 377 7.54 18.83 14.53
CA GLN A 377 8.82 19.28 15.05
C GLN A 377 8.70 20.23 16.28
N VAL A 378 7.76 21.17 16.26
CA VAL A 378 7.51 22.08 17.40
C VAL A 378 7.10 21.31 18.66
N LEU A 379 6.21 20.33 18.54
CA LEU A 379 5.81 19.47 19.67
C LEU A 379 6.98 18.70 20.28
N ASP A 380 7.95 18.26 19.47
CA ASP A 380 9.13 17.54 19.98
C ASP A 380 10.13 18.47 20.68
N GLN A 381 10.20 19.74 20.28
CA GLN A 381 11.18 20.70 20.78
C GLN A 381 10.68 21.48 22.00
N GLU A 382 9.46 22.01 21.92
CA GLU A 382 8.93 23.03 22.85
C GLU A 382 7.69 22.54 23.62
N GLY A 383 7.06 21.45 23.16
CA GLY A 383 5.93 20.82 23.81
C GLY A 383 4.56 21.37 23.38
N PHE A 384 3.52 20.98 24.12
CA PHE A 384 2.12 21.18 23.73
C PHE A 384 1.65 22.64 23.71
N GLU A 385 2.02 23.43 24.72
CA GLU A 385 1.56 24.82 24.82
C GLU A 385 2.16 25.69 23.72
N ALA A 386 3.42 25.44 23.37
CA ALA A 386 4.12 26.12 22.28
C ALA A 386 3.55 25.76 20.91
N ASP A 387 3.15 24.50 20.70
CA ASP A 387 2.44 24.12 19.46
C ASP A 387 1.14 24.90 19.31
N ILE A 388 0.33 25.07 20.38
CA ILE A 388 -0.87 25.91 20.33
C ILE A 388 -0.56 27.37 19.98
N ASP A 389 0.45 27.95 20.62
CA ASP A 389 0.86 29.32 20.36
C ASP A 389 1.26 29.50 18.89
N SER A 390 1.95 28.52 18.30
CA SER A 390 2.34 28.55 16.88
C SER A 390 1.14 28.68 15.92
N TYR A 391 -0.03 28.14 16.26
CA TYR A 391 -1.24 28.32 15.44
C TYR A 391 -1.87 29.70 15.64
N ILE A 392 -1.93 30.19 16.87
CA ILE A 392 -2.63 31.44 17.22
C ILE A 392 -1.82 32.67 16.82
N ASP A 393 -0.49 32.57 16.90
CA ASP A 393 0.46 33.63 16.51
C ASP A 393 0.78 33.61 15.02
N SER A 394 0.19 32.69 14.26
CA SER A 394 0.34 32.66 12.80
C SER A 394 -0.30 33.88 12.14
N ASP A 395 0.33 34.38 11.09
CA ASP A 395 -0.20 35.48 10.27
C ASP A 395 -1.60 35.14 9.71
N GLU A 396 -1.84 33.86 9.38
CA GLU A 396 -3.13 33.39 8.86
C GLU A 396 -4.26 33.51 9.89
N TYR A 397 -3.98 33.30 11.18
CA TYR A 397 -4.96 33.52 12.24
C TYR A 397 -5.26 35.01 12.38
N GLN A 398 -4.23 35.85 12.37
CA GLN A 398 -4.35 37.29 12.52
C GLN A 398 -5.12 37.95 11.36
N GLU A 399 -4.86 37.54 10.12
CA GLU A 399 -5.50 38.10 8.92
C GLU A 399 -7.00 37.77 8.84
N VAL A 400 -7.42 36.59 9.33
CA VAL A 400 -8.80 36.13 9.14
C VAL A 400 -9.67 36.33 10.36
N PHE A 401 -9.15 36.11 11.57
CA PHE A 401 -9.94 36.25 12.81
C PHE A 401 -9.58 37.52 13.57
N GLY A 402 -8.36 38.03 13.42
CA GLY A 402 -7.88 39.14 14.23
C GLY A 402 -7.99 38.84 15.73
N GLU A 403 -8.34 39.85 16.52
CA GLU A 403 -8.38 39.74 17.99
C GLU A 403 -9.78 39.49 18.57
N ASN A 404 -10.83 39.81 17.79
CA ASN A 404 -12.20 39.93 18.28
C ASN A 404 -13.18 38.92 17.67
N VAL A 405 -12.78 38.16 16.65
CA VAL A 405 -13.65 37.20 15.97
C VAL A 405 -13.41 35.80 16.52
N VAL A 406 -14.49 35.09 16.82
CA VAL A 406 -14.41 33.67 17.23
C VAL A 406 -14.00 32.83 16.01
N PRO A 407 -13.05 31.88 16.14
CA PRO A 407 -12.72 30.99 15.04
C PRO A 407 -13.96 30.27 14.51
N PHE A 408 -14.06 30.17 13.20
CA PHE A 408 -15.16 29.50 12.53
C PHE A 408 -14.61 28.64 11.40
N TYR A 409 -15.36 27.61 11.02
CA TYR A 409 -14.97 26.75 9.92
C TYR A 409 -14.97 27.54 8.61
N ARG A 410 -13.87 27.48 7.84
CA ARG A 410 -13.71 28.17 6.55
C ARG A 410 -13.20 27.26 5.44
N GLY A 411 -12.59 26.13 5.78
CA GLY A 411 -12.02 25.17 4.82
C GLY A 411 -13.06 24.47 3.94
N TYR A 412 -14.36 24.73 4.14
CA TYR A 412 -15.44 24.22 3.29
C TYR A 412 -15.68 25.08 2.03
N LYS A 413 -14.99 26.21 1.87
CA LYS A 413 -15.02 27.01 0.63
C LYS A 413 -13.68 26.89 -0.10
N THR A 414 -13.72 26.80 -1.42
CA THR A 414 -12.51 26.84 -2.24
C THR A 414 -11.96 28.27 -2.30
N GLN A 415 -10.65 28.42 -2.11
CA GLN A 415 -9.97 29.72 -2.18
C GLN A 415 -9.11 29.74 -3.44
N THR A 416 -9.10 30.88 -4.14
CA THR A 416 -8.26 31.08 -5.33
C THR A 416 -6.79 31.00 -4.93
N GLY A 417 -5.99 30.23 -5.67
CA GLY A 417 -4.56 30.05 -5.41
C GLY A 417 -4.19 28.98 -4.37
N LYS A 418 -5.16 28.36 -3.68
CA LYS A 418 -4.92 27.22 -2.76
C LYS A 418 -5.25 25.88 -3.42
N LYS A 419 -4.68 24.79 -2.88
CA LYS A 419 -4.94 23.43 -3.34
C LYS A 419 -6.37 23.00 -3.04
N LEU A 420 -7.00 22.29 -3.97
CA LEU A 420 -8.33 21.70 -3.76
C LEU A 420 -8.32 20.62 -2.66
N LEU A 421 -7.15 20.05 -2.36
CA LEU A 421 -6.98 19.02 -1.35
C LEU A 421 -7.45 19.47 0.03
N GLY A 422 -7.13 20.71 0.45
CA GLY A 422 -7.59 21.27 1.71
C GLY A 422 -9.10 21.29 1.85
N PHE A 423 -9.81 21.67 0.78
CA PHE A 423 -11.27 21.61 0.72
C PHE A 423 -11.80 20.17 0.88
N THR A 424 -11.26 19.21 0.12
CA THR A 424 -11.70 17.81 0.22
C THR A 424 -11.40 17.20 1.59
N ASN A 425 -10.24 17.53 2.17
CA ASN A 425 -9.82 17.08 3.50
C ASN A 425 -10.73 17.64 4.60
N MET A 426 -11.20 18.89 4.45
CA MET A 426 -12.11 19.49 5.42
C MET A 426 -13.42 18.70 5.53
N LEU A 427 -13.96 18.22 4.41
CA LEU A 427 -15.19 17.41 4.39
C LEU A 427 -15.00 16.05 5.10
N VAL A 428 -13.78 15.50 5.08
CA VAL A 428 -13.45 14.26 5.80
C VAL A 428 -13.33 14.50 7.31
N LEU A 429 -12.80 15.66 7.71
CA LEU A 429 -12.73 16.06 9.12
C LEU A 429 -14.09 16.47 9.69
N MET A 430 -15.01 16.95 8.85
CA MET A 430 -16.36 17.36 9.24
C MET A 430 -17.43 16.60 8.48
N PRO A 431 -17.70 15.33 8.85
CA PRO A 431 -18.72 14.55 8.15
C PRO A 431 -20.15 15.03 8.40
N SER A 432 -20.41 15.80 9.47
CA SER A 432 -21.74 16.30 9.82
C SER A 432 -21.65 17.52 10.73
N VAL A 433 -22.69 18.38 10.69
CA VAL A 433 -22.84 19.58 11.53
C VAL A 433 -22.90 19.25 13.02
N SER A 434 -23.49 18.11 13.36
CA SER A 434 -23.67 17.66 14.74
C SER A 434 -22.61 16.66 15.20
N SER A 435 -21.58 16.42 14.39
CA SER A 435 -20.49 15.51 14.77
C SER A 435 -19.71 16.12 15.93
N SER A 436 -19.48 15.32 16.96
CA SER A 436 -18.52 15.64 18.03
C SER A 436 -17.16 15.07 17.65
N ASP A 437 -16.09 15.81 17.92
CA ASP A 437 -14.71 15.34 17.71
C ASP A 437 -14.17 14.50 18.87
N LYS A 438 -14.92 14.44 19.98
CA LYS A 438 -14.64 13.55 21.10
C LYS A 438 -15.08 12.13 20.76
N ASP A 439 -14.13 11.26 20.46
CA ASP A 439 -14.38 9.83 20.28
C ASP A 439 -13.63 9.01 21.36
N ASN A 440 -14.38 8.49 22.32
CA ASN A 440 -13.84 7.70 23.42
C ASN A 440 -13.73 6.20 23.10
N VAL A 441 -14.33 5.72 22.00
CA VAL A 441 -14.54 4.28 21.77
C VAL A 441 -13.66 3.75 20.63
N SER A 442 -13.36 4.56 19.61
CA SER A 442 -12.66 4.09 18.40
C SER A 442 -11.15 4.37 18.34
N GLY A 443 -10.55 4.91 19.41
CA GLY A 443 -9.13 5.27 19.43
C GLY A 443 -8.74 6.43 18.49
N ASN A 444 -9.74 7.16 17.98
CA ASN A 444 -9.63 8.39 17.16
C ASN A 444 -8.41 8.41 16.20
N PRO A 445 -8.33 7.52 15.19
CA PRO A 445 -7.20 7.47 14.28
C PRO A 445 -7.10 8.72 13.37
N PRO A 446 -5.89 9.07 12.87
CA PRO A 446 -5.71 10.17 11.94
C PRO A 446 -6.47 9.92 10.64
N ARG A 447 -7.24 10.91 10.17
CA ARG A 447 -8.13 10.77 9.01
C ARG A 447 -7.48 11.21 7.71
N LEU A 448 -6.59 12.19 7.78
CA LEU A 448 -6.02 12.86 6.60
C LEU A 448 -4.59 12.43 6.29
N ASN A 449 -3.92 11.71 7.19
CA ASN A 449 -2.51 11.34 7.01
C ASN A 449 -2.23 10.72 5.63
N LYS A 450 -3.09 9.83 5.13
CA LYS A 450 -2.93 9.24 3.78
C LYS A 450 -3.17 10.26 2.65
N SER A 451 -4.17 11.12 2.77
CA SER A 451 -4.48 12.09 1.71
C SER A 451 -3.41 13.16 1.61
N ILE A 452 -2.85 13.56 2.76
CA ILE A 452 -1.77 14.55 2.86
C ILE A 452 -0.44 13.97 2.38
N ILE A 453 -0.06 12.76 2.80
CA ILE A 453 1.21 12.13 2.34
C ILE A 453 1.23 11.96 0.82
N TYR A 454 0.12 11.50 0.24
CA TYR A 454 0.04 11.24 -1.20
C TYR A 454 -0.45 12.44 -2.02
N ASN A 455 -0.73 13.58 -1.39
CA ASN A 455 -1.33 14.77 -2.01
C ASN A 455 -2.54 14.43 -2.91
N ASN A 456 -3.38 13.48 -2.48
CA ASN A 456 -4.50 12.94 -3.25
C ASN A 456 -5.74 12.78 -2.34
N PRO A 457 -6.93 13.28 -2.73
CA PRO A 457 -8.15 13.18 -1.93
C PRO A 457 -8.55 11.75 -1.55
N LEU A 458 -8.18 10.74 -2.36
CA LEU A 458 -8.53 9.33 -2.09
C LEU A 458 -7.51 8.61 -1.18
N GLY A 459 -6.40 9.27 -0.83
CA GLY A 459 -5.32 8.67 -0.04
C GLY A 459 -4.72 7.41 -0.69
N GLN A 460 -4.89 7.26 -2.01
CA GLN A 460 -4.29 6.21 -2.80
C GLN A 460 -2.87 6.65 -3.15
N ALA A 461 -1.91 5.75 -2.94
CA ALA A 461 -0.55 5.97 -3.40
C ALA A 461 -0.59 6.26 -4.92
N PRO A 462 0.13 7.29 -5.40
CA PRO A 462 0.22 7.53 -6.83
C PRO A 462 0.71 6.25 -7.51
N VAL A 463 0.15 5.96 -8.69
CA VAL A 463 0.63 4.84 -9.50
C VAL A 463 2.01 5.23 -10.00
N THR A 464 3.03 4.86 -9.26
CA THR A 464 4.41 4.94 -9.70
C THR A 464 4.60 3.85 -10.75
N ASP A 465 4.97 4.24 -11.96
CA ASP A 465 5.35 3.28 -13.00
C ASP A 465 6.33 2.27 -12.40
N ILE A 466 6.13 0.99 -12.67
CA ILE A 466 7.04 -0.05 -12.16
C ILE A 466 8.47 0.21 -12.62
N GLN A 467 8.64 0.84 -13.78
CA GLN A 467 9.92 1.32 -14.28
C GLN A 467 10.50 2.43 -13.41
N ALA A 468 9.70 3.41 -12.98
CA ALA A 468 10.15 4.46 -12.06
C ALA A 468 10.50 3.90 -10.66
N LEU A 469 9.74 2.92 -10.15
CA LEU A 469 10.08 2.20 -8.92
C LEU A 469 11.32 1.31 -9.09
N LEU A 470 11.47 0.63 -10.22
CA LEU A 470 12.68 -0.12 -10.54
C LEU A 470 13.86 0.83 -10.58
N ASP A 471 13.75 1.96 -11.25
CA ASP A 471 14.80 2.98 -11.32
C ASP A 471 15.11 3.59 -9.96
N GLU A 472 14.11 3.77 -9.08
CA GLU A 472 14.29 4.33 -7.73
C GLU A 472 14.80 3.32 -6.70
N VAL A 473 14.47 2.04 -6.86
CA VAL A 473 14.98 0.91 -6.05
C VAL A 473 16.36 0.44 -6.55
N LEU A 474 16.62 0.56 -7.85
CA LEU A 474 17.91 0.29 -8.50
C LEU A 474 18.85 1.48 -8.44
N LYS A 475 18.36 2.69 -8.14
CA LYS A 475 19.23 3.76 -7.64
C LYS A 475 19.92 3.20 -6.40
N PRO A 476 21.26 3.04 -6.40
CA PRO A 476 21.94 2.59 -5.21
C PRO A 476 21.55 3.55 -4.09
N LYS A 477 21.08 3.03 -2.95
CA LYS A 477 20.83 3.83 -1.75
C LYS A 477 22.12 4.59 -1.47
N ILE A 478 22.14 5.88 -1.81
CA ILE A 478 23.19 6.78 -1.36
C ILE A 478 22.90 6.95 0.12
N GLN A 479 23.54 6.10 0.92
CA GLN A 479 23.68 6.34 2.36
C GLN A 479 24.27 7.75 2.52
N PRO A 480 23.92 8.49 3.59
CA PRO A 480 24.58 9.75 3.89
C PRO A 480 26.09 9.54 3.76
N GLN A 481 26.73 10.32 2.89
CA GLN A 481 28.14 10.14 2.50
C GLN A 481 29.03 9.92 3.72
N GLU A 482 29.35 8.67 4.02
CA GLU A 482 30.62 8.35 4.65
C GLU A 482 31.69 8.81 3.68
N ALA A 483 32.65 9.59 4.19
CA ALA A 483 33.71 10.17 3.38
C ALA A 483 34.34 9.08 2.48
N PRO A 484 34.56 9.36 1.18
CA PRO A 484 35.04 8.34 0.25
C PRO A 484 36.35 7.74 0.78
N THR A 485 36.38 6.41 0.84
CA THR A 485 37.50 5.61 1.33
C THR A 485 38.78 6.07 0.60
N GLU A 486 39.93 6.15 1.28
CA GLU A 486 41.19 6.64 0.67
C GLU A 486 41.52 5.92 -0.66
N ALA A 487 41.16 4.64 -0.78
CA ALA A 487 41.31 3.86 -2.00
C ALA A 487 40.48 4.37 -3.19
N GLU A 488 39.30 4.95 -2.96
CA GLU A 488 38.44 5.51 -4.02
C GLU A 488 38.95 6.87 -4.49
N LYS A 489 39.48 7.69 -3.56
CA LYS A 489 40.18 8.94 -3.92
C LYS A 489 41.45 8.67 -4.73
N GLN A 490 42.25 7.70 -4.31
CA GLN A 490 43.45 7.32 -5.06
C GLN A 490 43.13 6.78 -6.45
N ARG A 491 42.02 6.04 -6.59
CA ARG A 491 41.54 5.60 -7.90
C ARG A 491 41.11 6.80 -8.74
N SER A 492 40.24 7.68 -8.26
CA SER A 492 39.79 8.84 -9.05
C SER A 492 40.94 9.78 -9.44
N GLU A 493 41.91 9.99 -8.55
CA GLU A 493 43.14 10.73 -8.84
C GLU A 493 43.99 10.06 -9.93
N ALA A 494 44.12 8.72 -9.89
CA ALA A 494 44.85 7.96 -10.92
C ALA A 494 44.18 8.05 -12.30
N TYR A 495 42.84 7.97 -12.35
CA TYR A 495 42.08 8.17 -13.60
C TYR A 495 42.29 9.57 -14.17
N GLN A 496 42.10 10.62 -13.35
CA GLN A 496 42.32 12.01 -13.77
C GLN A 496 43.76 12.28 -14.22
N ALA A 497 44.75 11.65 -13.58
CA ALA A 497 46.14 11.79 -13.97
C ALA A 497 46.44 11.22 -15.36
N ILE A 498 45.79 10.10 -15.74
CA ILE A 498 45.95 9.51 -17.07
C ILE A 498 45.21 10.31 -18.14
N GLU A 499 44.02 10.83 -17.83
CA GLU A 499 43.30 11.73 -18.75
C GLU A 499 44.12 12.98 -19.09
N ARG A 500 44.71 13.63 -18.07
CA ARG A 500 45.60 14.78 -18.27
C ARG A 500 46.81 14.41 -19.13
N LYS A 501 47.44 13.26 -18.89
CA LYS A 501 48.55 12.77 -19.72
C LYS A 501 48.15 12.56 -21.18
N CYS A 502 46.98 11.99 -21.44
CA CYS A 502 46.47 11.82 -22.80
C CYS A 502 46.22 13.17 -23.49
N GLN A 503 45.64 14.14 -22.77
CA GLN A 503 45.42 15.49 -23.29
C GLN A 503 46.75 16.20 -23.61
N GLU A 504 47.72 16.16 -22.69
CA GLU A 504 49.06 16.71 -22.91
C GLU A 504 49.75 16.05 -24.12
N GLN A 505 49.61 14.73 -24.29
CA GLN A 505 50.16 14.00 -25.42
C GLN A 505 49.48 14.38 -26.75
N GLU A 506 48.17 14.61 -26.76
CA GLU A 506 47.43 15.09 -27.93
C GLU A 506 47.90 16.48 -28.35
N GLU A 507 47.99 17.43 -27.42
CA GLU A 507 48.51 18.76 -27.70
C GLU A 507 49.95 18.71 -28.23
N LEU A 508 50.80 17.88 -27.63
CA LEU A 508 52.17 17.68 -28.11
C LEU A 508 52.21 17.10 -29.53
N LEU A 509 51.37 16.11 -29.84
CA LEU A 509 51.25 15.54 -31.18
C LEU A 509 50.85 16.62 -32.20
N GLU A 510 49.87 17.46 -31.88
CA GLU A 510 49.47 18.57 -32.75
C GLU A 510 50.63 19.55 -32.98
N THR A 511 51.34 19.94 -31.93
CA THR A 511 52.50 20.85 -32.07
C THR A 511 53.61 20.24 -32.93
N LEU A 512 53.90 18.94 -32.77
CA LEU A 512 54.92 18.25 -33.57
C LEU A 512 54.48 18.13 -35.02
N GLN A 513 53.21 17.84 -35.29
CA GLN A 513 52.68 17.81 -36.65
C GLN A 513 52.76 19.19 -37.33
N GLN A 514 52.47 20.27 -36.60
CA GLN A 514 52.64 21.64 -37.09
C GLN A 514 54.11 21.95 -37.40
N GLN A 515 55.04 21.62 -36.51
CA GLN A 515 56.48 21.80 -36.74
C GLN A 515 56.97 21.03 -37.98
N LEU A 516 56.49 19.80 -38.17
CA LEU A 516 56.79 19.00 -39.35
C LEU A 516 56.23 19.71 -40.62
N ALA A 517 55.00 20.22 -40.57
CA ALA A 517 54.40 20.95 -41.70
C ALA A 517 55.19 22.21 -42.08
N GLU A 518 55.70 22.97 -41.10
CA GLU A 518 56.53 24.16 -41.33
C GLU A 518 57.90 23.82 -41.96
N LEU A 519 58.50 22.69 -41.57
CA LEU A 519 59.82 22.28 -42.07
C LEU A 519 59.75 21.64 -43.47
N ARG A 520 58.64 21.01 -43.84
CA ARG A 520 58.43 20.36 -45.16
C ARG A 520 58.87 21.20 -46.37
N PRO A 521 58.47 22.48 -46.54
CA PRO A 521 58.86 23.25 -47.72
C PRO A 521 60.38 23.41 -47.82
N LEU A 522 61.06 23.82 -46.74
CA LEU A 522 62.52 23.96 -46.73
C LEU A 522 63.24 22.62 -46.87
N ALA A 523 62.76 21.58 -46.19
CA ALA A 523 63.32 20.24 -46.28
C ALA A 523 63.21 19.66 -47.70
N SER A 524 62.12 19.91 -48.44
CA SER A 524 61.97 19.44 -49.83
C SER A 524 63.01 20.08 -50.78
N PHE A 525 63.35 21.36 -50.58
CA PHE A 525 64.47 21.99 -51.29
C PHE A 525 65.79 21.31 -50.93
N GLY A 526 66.02 21.03 -49.64
CA GLY A 526 67.20 20.31 -49.16
C GLY A 526 67.31 18.90 -49.73
N GLU A 527 66.21 18.16 -49.79
CA GLU A 527 66.10 16.79 -50.29
C GLU A 527 66.36 16.70 -51.80
N SER A 528 65.87 17.65 -52.60
CA SER A 528 66.19 17.74 -54.04
C SER A 528 67.69 17.97 -54.29
N GLN A 529 68.37 18.67 -53.39
CA GLN A 529 69.81 18.92 -53.49
C GLN A 529 70.63 17.79 -52.89
N TYR A 530 70.17 17.18 -51.80
CA TYR A 530 70.77 16.01 -51.19
C TYR A 530 70.68 14.80 -52.12
N SER A 531 69.55 14.59 -52.80
CA SER A 531 69.40 13.58 -53.86
C SER A 531 70.27 13.87 -55.08
N LYS A 532 70.46 15.16 -55.46
CA LYS A 532 71.44 15.56 -56.48
C LYS A 532 72.88 15.28 -56.04
N TRP A 533 73.18 15.37 -54.74
CA TRP A 533 74.48 15.00 -54.18
C TRP A 533 74.68 13.48 -54.10
N GLN A 534 73.65 12.74 -53.70
CA GLN A 534 73.63 11.26 -53.71
C GLN A 534 73.77 10.70 -55.13
N SER A 535 73.27 11.39 -56.17
CA SER A 535 73.45 10.99 -57.57
C SER A 535 74.86 11.24 -58.12
N TYR A 536 75.68 12.09 -57.47
CA TYR A 536 77.12 12.19 -57.73
C TYR A 536 77.98 11.25 -56.86
N SER A 537 77.39 10.65 -55.82
CA SER A 537 78.07 9.70 -54.93
C SER A 537 77.51 8.27 -55.02
N SER A 538 77.01 7.86 -56.19
CA SER A 538 76.58 6.48 -56.42
C SER A 538 77.75 5.62 -56.92
N SER A 539 78.59 5.18 -55.98
CA SER A 539 79.41 3.98 -56.16
C SER A 539 79.12 2.99 -55.04
N THR A 540 78.46 1.91 -55.47
CA THR A 540 78.37 0.58 -54.84
C THR A 540 77.48 0.34 -53.62
N ASN A 541 76.63 -0.68 -53.86
CA ASN A 541 76.15 -1.74 -52.98
C ASN A 541 75.17 -1.40 -51.84
N GLY A 542 73.90 -1.75 -52.11
CA GLY A 542 73.41 -3.06 -51.64
C GLY A 542 72.92 -3.08 -50.20
N GLY A 543 71.60 -3.12 -50.05
CA GLY A 543 70.94 -3.34 -48.77
C GLY A 543 69.47 -3.64 -48.97
N SER A 544 69.19 -4.85 -49.43
CA SER A 544 67.86 -5.46 -49.44
C SER A 544 67.26 -5.56 -48.03
N GLY A 545 65.94 -5.39 -47.93
CA GLY A 545 65.15 -6.12 -46.95
C GLY A 545 64.24 -5.25 -46.10
N PHE A 546 63.02 -4.99 -46.59
CA PHE A 546 61.88 -4.84 -45.70
C PHE A 546 60.59 -5.33 -46.37
N THR A 547 60.34 -6.63 -46.23
CA THR A 547 58.97 -7.17 -46.15
C THR A 547 58.99 -8.30 -45.14
N SER A 548 59.00 -7.96 -43.85
CA SER A 548 58.55 -8.90 -42.82
C SER A 548 57.04 -8.73 -42.67
N ILE A 549 56.35 -9.60 -43.40
CA ILE A 549 55.02 -10.09 -43.05
C ILE A 549 55.16 -10.74 -41.66
N ALA A 550 54.85 -9.98 -40.62
CA ALA A 550 54.67 -10.46 -39.26
C ALA A 550 53.91 -9.36 -38.50
N ASP A 551 52.58 -9.37 -38.68
CA ASP A 551 51.60 -9.17 -37.61
C ASP A 551 50.19 -9.16 -38.23
N GLN A 552 49.76 -10.35 -38.63
CA GLN A 552 48.35 -10.70 -38.78
C GLN A 552 48.12 -12.00 -38.02
N ILE A 553 47.94 -11.86 -36.71
CA ILE A 553 47.17 -12.82 -35.91
C ILE A 553 46.02 -11.99 -35.33
N PRO A 554 44.75 -12.32 -35.63
CA PRO A 554 43.62 -11.65 -35.02
C PRO A 554 43.50 -12.19 -33.59
N MET A 555 44.03 -11.45 -32.61
CA MET A 555 43.69 -11.66 -31.20
C MET A 555 42.33 -11.00 -30.95
N ALA A 556 41.41 -11.82 -30.45
CA ALA A 556 40.02 -11.53 -30.17
C ALA A 556 39.78 -10.12 -29.62
N ALA A 557 38.92 -9.37 -30.31
CA ALA A 557 38.28 -8.18 -29.76
C ALA A 557 37.40 -8.60 -28.57
N ALA A 558 37.95 -8.48 -27.36
CA ALA A 558 37.14 -8.37 -26.17
C ALA A 558 36.38 -7.05 -26.27
N THR A 559 35.05 -7.12 -26.14
CA THR A 559 34.18 -5.96 -26.00
C THR A 559 34.54 -5.24 -24.70
N VAL A 560 35.46 -4.29 -24.78
CA VAL A 560 35.85 -3.42 -23.67
C VAL A 560 35.12 -2.11 -23.87
N GLU A 561 34.34 -1.70 -22.86
CA GLU A 561 33.61 -0.44 -22.89
C GLU A 561 34.56 0.76 -23.06
N PRO A 562 34.16 1.79 -23.83
CA PRO A 562 35.03 2.88 -24.26
C PRO A 562 35.63 3.72 -23.11
N ASP A 563 35.06 3.66 -21.91
CA ASP A 563 35.44 4.51 -20.76
C ASP A 563 36.27 3.76 -19.69
N SER A 564 36.82 2.58 -20.02
CA SER A 564 37.65 1.80 -19.08
C SER A 564 39.08 2.36 -18.94
N TYR A 565 39.66 2.23 -17.74
CA TYR A 565 41.04 2.65 -17.43
C TYR A 565 42.09 2.04 -18.34
N GLU A 566 41.93 0.75 -18.67
CA GLU A 566 42.84 0.00 -19.52
C GLU A 566 42.85 0.55 -20.95
N ALA A 567 41.69 0.99 -21.45
CA ALA A 567 41.60 1.65 -22.75
C ALA A 567 42.35 2.99 -22.77
N LEU A 568 42.25 3.78 -21.69
CA LEU A 568 43.00 5.04 -21.56
C LEU A 568 44.52 4.81 -21.47
N GLN A 569 44.97 3.76 -20.78
CA GLN A 569 46.39 3.39 -20.74
C GLN A 569 46.91 3.00 -22.13
N GLN A 570 46.20 2.15 -22.85
CA GLN A 570 46.56 1.78 -24.22
C GLN A 570 46.58 2.98 -25.17
N LYS A 571 45.66 3.95 -24.97
CA LYS A 571 45.64 5.19 -25.74
C LYS A 571 46.91 6.01 -25.48
N SER A 572 47.31 6.19 -24.22
CA SER A 572 48.54 6.90 -23.88
C SER A 572 49.80 6.23 -24.46
N GLU A 573 49.90 4.90 -24.38
CA GLU A 573 51.03 4.16 -24.96
C GLU A 573 51.11 4.28 -26.49
N LYS A 574 49.98 4.33 -27.17
CA LYS A 574 49.96 4.60 -28.62
C LYS A 574 50.45 6.01 -28.93
N GLN A 575 50.01 7.00 -28.16
CA GLN A 575 50.41 8.39 -28.34
C GLN A 575 51.91 8.60 -28.07
N THR A 576 52.49 7.97 -27.06
CA THR A 576 53.95 8.07 -26.80
C THR A 576 54.78 7.52 -27.95
N ASN A 577 54.37 6.39 -28.54
CA ASN A 577 55.02 5.81 -29.71
C ASN A 577 54.91 6.74 -30.93
N GLU A 578 53.74 7.33 -31.16
CA GLU A 578 53.54 8.30 -32.25
C GLU A 578 54.42 9.54 -32.08
N ILE A 579 54.49 10.10 -30.86
CA ILE A 579 55.36 11.24 -30.53
C ILE A 579 56.82 10.92 -30.86
N ALA A 580 57.31 9.74 -30.46
CA ALA A 580 58.69 9.32 -30.74
C ALA A 580 58.98 9.26 -32.25
N THR A 581 58.07 8.66 -33.03
CA THR A 581 58.23 8.59 -34.50
C THR A 581 58.17 9.96 -35.17
N LEU A 582 57.37 10.89 -34.66
CA LEU A 582 57.29 12.26 -35.19
C LEU A 582 58.53 13.08 -34.86
N GLN A 583 59.07 12.94 -33.64
CA GLN A 583 60.32 13.59 -33.25
C GLN A 583 61.50 13.15 -34.14
N GLU A 584 61.58 11.85 -34.47
CA GLU A 584 62.59 11.34 -35.40
C GLU A 584 62.43 11.96 -36.79
N LYS A 585 61.21 12.01 -37.34
CA LYS A 585 60.92 12.65 -38.62
C LYS A 585 61.26 14.14 -38.63
N ILE A 586 60.97 14.87 -37.56
CA ILE A 586 61.32 16.29 -37.42
C ILE A 586 62.83 16.47 -37.38
N ALA A 587 63.56 15.62 -36.66
CA ALA A 587 65.02 15.68 -36.61
C ALA A 587 65.64 15.52 -38.00
N ASP A 588 65.14 14.57 -38.79
CA ASP A 588 65.59 14.36 -40.16
C ASP A 588 65.23 15.53 -41.09
N GLN A 589 64.02 16.08 -40.96
CA GLN A 589 63.63 17.26 -41.74
C GLN A 589 64.43 18.51 -41.36
N ARG A 590 64.77 18.70 -40.09
CA ARG A 590 65.66 19.81 -39.66
C ARG A 590 67.05 19.68 -40.27
N ARG A 591 67.61 18.47 -40.36
CA ARG A 591 68.90 18.23 -41.04
C ARG A 591 68.84 18.64 -42.51
N LEU A 592 67.76 18.26 -43.22
CA LEU A 592 67.55 18.64 -44.62
C LEU A 592 67.31 20.15 -44.78
N ALA A 593 66.53 20.77 -43.88
CA ALA A 593 66.29 22.21 -43.89
C ALA A 593 67.59 23.02 -43.67
N MET A 594 68.49 22.59 -42.78
CA MET A 594 69.81 23.22 -42.60
C MET A 594 70.66 23.15 -43.88
N ILE A 595 70.61 22.05 -44.61
CA ILE A 595 71.26 21.93 -45.93
C ILE A 595 70.66 22.94 -46.90
N ALA A 596 69.33 23.08 -46.92
CA ALA A 596 68.65 24.06 -47.76
C ALA A 596 69.03 25.51 -47.39
N GLU A 597 69.04 25.86 -46.10
CA GLU A 597 69.37 27.20 -45.62
C GLU A 597 70.83 27.59 -45.88
N THR A 598 71.78 26.67 -45.67
CA THR A 598 73.19 26.94 -45.97
C THR A 598 73.42 27.20 -47.46
N GLN A 599 72.68 26.52 -48.33
CA GLN A 599 72.70 26.81 -49.77
C GLN A 599 72.00 28.13 -50.07
N LEU A 600 70.82 28.37 -49.51
CA LEU A 600 70.07 29.61 -49.70
C LEU A 600 70.87 30.84 -49.24
N ASN A 601 71.67 30.71 -48.19
CA ASN A 601 72.61 31.74 -47.73
C ASN A 601 73.78 31.98 -48.69
N LYS A 602 74.24 30.99 -49.48
CA LYS A 602 75.20 31.22 -50.58
C LYS A 602 74.56 32.01 -51.74
N TRP A 603 73.25 31.91 -51.89
CA TRP A 603 72.48 32.57 -52.95
C TRP A 603 71.95 33.95 -52.52
N ARG A 604 72.04 34.30 -51.23
CA ARG A 604 71.80 35.67 -50.75
C ARG A 604 72.98 36.57 -51.17
N PRO A 605 72.75 37.70 -51.85
CA PRO A 605 73.83 38.62 -52.21
C PRO A 605 74.48 39.18 -50.94
N ARG A 606 75.81 39.12 -50.85
CA ARG A 606 76.56 39.82 -49.81
C ARG A 606 76.47 41.33 -50.09
N SER A 607 75.64 42.05 -49.33
CA SER A 607 75.78 43.50 -49.20
C SER A 607 77.01 43.79 -48.31
N TYR A 608 77.95 44.57 -48.84
CA TYR A 608 78.89 45.35 -48.02
C TYR A 608 78.26 46.70 -47.71
#